data_AF-A0AAU7ECM0-F1
#
_entry.id   AF-A0AAU7ECM0-F1
#
_cell.length_a   1.000
_cell.length_b   1.000
_cell.length_c   1.000
_cell.angle_alpha   90.00
_cell.angle_beta   90.00
_cell.angle_gamma   90.00
#
_symmetry.space_group_name_H-M   'P 1'
#
loop_
_entity.id
_entity.type
_entity.pdbx_description
1 polymer ?
#
loop_
_entity_poly.entity_id
_entity_poly.type
_entity_poly.pdbx_seq_one_letter_code
_entity_poly.pdbx_strand_id
1 'polypeptide(L)'
;MKEKRKFPKSLSKEYLNAFEKINSDENQELIVVENENFDSIGTFQLPFIQYMNYCGGIRAQIETVMVRKDQRGLGVGKIMFEWAINRAKERNAIMLQLTSDKKGLGQLNFIKIWDLKLLTKE
;
A
#
# COMPACT_ATOMS: atom_id res chain seq x y z
N MET A 1 4.91 25.66 -11.36
CA MET A 1 3.58 25.57 -10.73
C MET A 1 3.10 24.13 -10.81
N LYS A 2 2.75 23.48 -9.69
CA LYS A 2 2.29 22.08 -9.70
C LYS A 2 0.87 22.04 -10.27
N GLU A 3 0.69 21.38 -11.41
CA GLU A 3 -0.64 21.04 -11.90
C GLU A 3 -1.28 20.11 -10.86
N LYS A 4 -2.33 20.58 -10.16
CA LYS A 4 -3.13 19.72 -9.29
C LYS A 4 -3.61 18.58 -10.18
N ARG A 5 -3.30 17.32 -9.83
CA ARG A 5 -3.87 16.14 -10.51
C ARG A 5 -5.38 16.37 -10.59
N LYS A 6 -5.88 16.65 -11.79
CA LYS A 6 -7.31 16.81 -12.05
C LYS A 6 -7.90 15.43 -11.93
N PHE A 7 -8.59 15.16 -10.83
CA PHE A 7 -9.40 13.96 -10.75
C PHE A 7 -10.53 14.11 -11.78
N PRO A 8 -10.75 13.10 -12.63
CA PRO A 8 -11.82 13.17 -13.62
C PRO A 8 -13.16 13.32 -12.88
N LYS A 9 -14.05 14.15 -13.44
CA LYS A 9 -15.35 14.48 -12.83
C LYS A 9 -16.29 13.25 -12.77
N SER A 10 -15.99 12.23 -13.56
CA SER A 10 -16.60 10.91 -13.56
C SER A 10 -15.51 9.84 -13.50
N LEU A 11 -15.81 8.70 -12.87
CA LEU A 11 -14.90 7.56 -12.87
C LEU A 11 -14.81 7.02 -14.30
N SER A 12 -13.61 7.05 -14.88
CA SER A 12 -13.43 6.59 -16.27
C SER A 12 -13.53 5.07 -16.35
N LYS A 13 -13.86 4.54 -17.53
CA LYS A 13 -13.97 3.09 -17.76
C LYS A 13 -12.66 2.37 -17.48
N GLU A 14 -11.53 3.03 -17.70
CA GLU A 14 -10.19 2.52 -17.42
C GLU A 14 -9.98 2.25 -15.93
N TYR A 15 -10.44 3.15 -15.04
CA TYR A 15 -10.36 2.94 -13.59
C TYR A 15 -11.24 1.78 -13.13
N LEU A 16 -12.47 1.68 -13.65
CA LEU A 16 -13.37 0.56 -13.35
C LEU A 16 -12.77 -0.77 -13.79
N ASN A 17 -12.26 -0.84 -15.03
CA ASN A 17 -11.61 -2.05 -15.53
C ASN A 17 -10.36 -2.42 -14.72
N ALA A 18 -9.58 -1.44 -14.27
CA ALA A 18 -8.43 -1.69 -13.42
C ALA A 18 -8.85 -2.20 -12.02
N PHE A 19 -9.87 -1.57 -11.42
CA PHE A 19 -10.43 -1.98 -10.15
C PHE A 19 -10.92 -3.43 -10.20
N GLU A 20 -11.73 -3.80 -11.19
CA GLU A 20 -12.25 -5.17 -11.33
C GLU A 20 -11.14 -6.19 -11.48
N LYS A 21 -10.11 -5.90 -12.31
CA LYS A 21 -8.96 -6.79 -12.46
C LYS A 21 -8.22 -7.02 -11.15
N ILE A 22 -7.97 -5.95 -10.40
CA ILE A 22 -7.28 -6.03 -9.11
C ILE A 22 -8.15 -6.78 -8.10
N ASN A 23 -9.44 -6.45 -8.01
CA ASN A 23 -10.38 -7.05 -7.07
C ASN A 23 -10.61 -8.54 -7.32
N SER A 24 -10.47 -8.99 -8.58
CA SER A 24 -10.57 -10.40 -8.95
C SER A 24 -9.27 -11.21 -8.76
N ASP A 25 -8.13 -10.55 -8.52
CA ASP A 25 -6.83 -11.19 -8.38
C ASP A 25 -6.54 -11.49 -6.90
N GLU A 26 -6.48 -12.76 -6.52
CA GLU A 26 -6.19 -13.20 -5.14
C GLU A 26 -4.80 -12.77 -4.64
N ASN A 27 -3.92 -12.34 -5.54
CA ASN A 27 -2.59 -11.84 -5.20
C ASN A 27 -2.58 -10.31 -5.03
N GLN A 28 -3.73 -9.65 -5.04
CA GLN A 28 -3.82 -8.22 -4.80
C GLN A 28 -4.96 -7.86 -3.87
N GLU A 29 -4.69 -6.88 -3.01
CA GLU A 29 -5.70 -6.36 -2.11
C GLU A 29 -5.77 -4.83 -2.24
N LEU A 30 -6.99 -4.30 -2.30
CA LEU A 30 -7.28 -2.87 -2.20
C LEU A 30 -7.82 -2.59 -0.81
N ILE A 31 -7.06 -1.83 -0.02
CA ILE A 31 -7.39 -1.60 1.39
C ILE A 31 -7.97 -0.21 1.55
N VAL A 32 -9.07 -0.13 2.29
CA VAL A 32 -9.69 1.11 2.76
C VAL A 32 -9.58 1.15 4.28
N VAL A 33 -9.18 2.29 4.80
CA VAL A 33 -9.16 2.56 6.24
C VAL A 33 -10.34 3.45 6.55
N GLU A 34 -11.17 3.02 7.50
CA GLU A 34 -12.33 3.76 7.97
C GLU A 34 -12.11 4.25 9.40
N ASN A 35 -12.71 5.38 9.75
CA ASN A 35 -12.81 5.82 11.14
C ASN A 35 -14.04 5.19 11.82
N GLU A 36 -14.28 5.52 13.08
CA GLU A 36 -15.43 5.03 13.86
C GLU A 36 -16.80 5.44 13.26
N ASN A 37 -16.83 6.48 12.42
CA ASN A 37 -18.03 6.94 11.71
C ASN A 37 -18.19 6.30 10.32
N PHE A 38 -17.36 5.31 9.96
CA PHE A 38 -17.31 4.68 8.63
C PHE A 38 -16.91 5.62 7.49
N ASP A 39 -16.24 6.73 7.79
CA ASP A 39 -15.66 7.56 6.74
C ASP A 39 -14.34 6.95 6.27
N SER A 40 -14.14 6.84 4.95
CA SER A 40 -12.83 6.48 4.39
C SER A 40 -11.80 7.59 4.70
N ILE A 41 -10.79 7.25 5.49
CA ILE A 41 -9.70 8.15 5.93
C ILE A 41 -8.35 7.80 5.31
N GLY A 42 -8.22 6.64 4.69
CA GLY A 42 -7.00 6.23 4.00
C GLY A 42 -7.22 5.07 3.04
N THR A 43 -6.26 4.86 2.16
CA THR A 43 -6.24 3.72 1.24
C THR A 43 -4.82 3.40 0.80
N PHE A 44 -4.59 2.14 0.42
CA PHE A 44 -3.39 1.67 -0.27
C PHE A 44 -3.71 0.37 -1.01
N GLN A 45 -2.82 -0.01 -1.94
CA GLN A 45 -2.86 -1.28 -2.64
C GLN A 45 -1.74 -2.19 -2.11
N LEU A 46 -2.01 -3.48 -2.02
CA LEU A 46 -1.08 -4.47 -1.47
C LEU A 46 -0.98 -5.70 -2.41
N PRO A 47 -0.16 -5.63 -3.47
CA PRO A 47 0.18 -6.82 -4.27
C PRO A 47 1.13 -7.78 -3.54
N PHE A 48 0.95 -9.06 -3.83
CA PHE A 48 1.76 -10.18 -3.39
C PHE A 48 2.39 -10.84 -4.61
N ILE A 49 3.71 -10.85 -4.68
CA ILE A 49 4.44 -11.30 -5.86
C ILE A 49 5.30 -12.49 -5.48
N GLN A 50 5.14 -13.58 -6.23
CA GLN A 50 5.96 -14.76 -6.14
C GLN A 50 7.34 -14.50 -6.78
N TYR A 51 8.42 -14.70 -6.04
CA TYR A 51 9.79 -14.60 -6.56
C TYR A 51 10.50 -15.95 -6.50
N MET A 52 11.45 -16.19 -7.41
CA MET A 52 12.31 -17.40 -7.38
C MET A 52 13.36 -17.37 -6.26
N ASN A 53 13.75 -16.17 -5.83
CA ASN A 53 14.68 -16.04 -4.70
C ASN A 53 14.01 -16.41 -3.37
N TYR A 54 14.83 -16.63 -2.35
CA TYR A 54 14.38 -17.12 -1.04
C TYR A 54 13.51 -18.38 -1.14
N CYS A 55 13.88 -19.30 -2.04
CA CYS A 55 13.22 -20.59 -2.23
C CYS A 55 11.74 -20.46 -2.61
N GLY A 56 11.40 -19.55 -3.52
CA GLY A 56 9.99 -19.34 -3.85
C GLY A 56 9.27 -18.49 -2.81
N GLY A 57 9.91 -17.45 -2.27
CA GLY A 57 9.27 -16.58 -1.29
C GLY A 57 8.28 -15.58 -1.91
N ILE A 58 7.21 -15.25 -1.17
CA ILE A 58 6.29 -14.18 -1.52
C ILE A 58 6.83 -12.85 -1.00
N ARG A 59 6.75 -11.79 -1.80
CA ARG A 59 6.96 -10.41 -1.33
C ARG A 59 5.67 -9.63 -1.43
N ALA A 60 5.33 -8.93 -0.37
CA ALA A 60 4.28 -7.93 -0.41
C ALA A 60 4.89 -6.57 -0.81
N GLN A 61 4.17 -5.77 -1.59
CA GLN A 61 4.52 -4.38 -1.84
C GLN A 61 3.37 -3.49 -1.42
N ILE A 62 3.65 -2.41 -0.69
CA ILE A 62 2.65 -1.37 -0.45
C ILE A 62 2.78 -0.36 -1.59
N GLU A 63 1.66 -0.04 -2.23
CA GLU A 63 1.60 0.93 -3.32
C GLU A 63 0.48 1.95 -3.11
N THR A 64 0.65 3.13 -3.68
CA THR A 64 -0.39 4.19 -3.73
C THR A 64 -0.96 4.57 -2.35
N VAL A 65 -0.11 4.67 -1.32
CA VAL A 65 -0.54 5.06 0.04
C VAL A 65 -1.09 6.48 0.05
N MET A 66 -2.34 6.63 0.46
CA MET A 66 -2.99 7.93 0.63
C MET A 66 -3.69 8.02 1.98
N VAL A 67 -3.40 9.11 2.71
CA VAL A 67 -4.15 9.52 3.90
C VAL A 67 -4.92 10.79 3.58
N ARG A 68 -6.20 10.80 3.94
CA ARG A 68 -7.10 11.94 3.76
C ARG A 68 -6.49 13.18 4.40
N LYS A 69 -6.62 14.34 3.75
CA LYS A 69 -5.81 15.53 4.07
C LYS A 69 -5.97 16.01 5.52
N ASP A 70 -7.19 15.98 6.04
CA ASP A 70 -7.60 16.32 7.40
C ASP A 70 -7.17 15.28 8.46
N GLN A 71 -6.74 14.09 8.03
CA GLN A 71 -6.33 12.99 8.89
C GLN A 71 -4.80 12.81 8.96
N ARG A 72 -4.06 13.68 8.28
CA ARG A 72 -2.58 13.66 8.27
C ARG A 72 -2.02 14.18 9.59
N GLY A 73 -0.91 13.59 10.03
CA GLY A 73 -0.27 13.93 11.30
C GLY A 73 -0.91 13.26 12.53
N LEU A 74 -2.04 12.56 12.36
CA LEU A 74 -2.76 11.88 13.45
C LEU A 74 -2.34 10.40 13.61
N GLY A 75 -1.26 9.97 12.97
CA GLY A 75 -0.76 8.59 13.07
C GLY A 75 -1.44 7.55 12.16
N VAL A 76 -2.46 7.91 11.36
CA VAL A 76 -3.17 7.00 10.44
C VAL A 76 -2.22 6.21 9.54
N GLY A 77 -1.22 6.88 8.95
CA GLY A 77 -0.23 6.21 8.12
C GLY A 77 0.56 5.13 8.87
N LYS A 78 0.90 5.35 10.15
CA LYS A 78 1.59 4.34 10.97
C LYS A 78 0.72 3.09 11.16
N ILE A 79 -0.56 3.29 11.49
CA ILE A 79 -1.53 2.20 11.63
C ILE A 79 -1.66 1.40 10.33
N MET A 80 -1.72 2.09 9.18
CA MET A 80 -1.74 1.44 7.86
C MET A 80 -0.52 0.53 7.63
N PHE A 81 0.68 1.01 7.97
CA PHE A 81 1.90 0.19 7.83
C PHE A 81 1.93 -1.00 8.80
N GLU A 82 1.52 -0.82 10.05
CA GLU A 82 1.43 -1.90 11.03
C GLU A 82 0.45 -2.99 10.57
N TRP A 83 -0.72 -2.58 10.09
CA TRP A 83 -1.70 -3.49 9.49
C TRP A 83 -1.11 -4.22 8.27
N ALA A 84 -0.45 -3.50 7.36
CA ALA A 84 0.12 -4.11 6.16
C ALA A 84 1.26 -5.10 6.47
N ILE A 85 2.06 -4.85 7.51
CA ILE A 85 3.07 -5.79 8.01
C ILE A 85 2.42 -7.07 8.50
N ASN A 86 1.36 -6.96 9.31
CA ASN A 86 0.64 -8.12 9.82
C ASN A 86 -0.04 -8.89 8.68
N ARG A 87 -0.69 -8.19 7.74
CA ARG A 87 -1.30 -8.81 6.56
C ARG A 87 -0.28 -9.54 5.68
N ALA A 88 0.90 -8.95 5.49
CA ALA A 88 1.99 -9.59 4.77
C ALA A 88 2.47 -10.88 5.45
N LYS A 89 2.58 -10.88 6.79
CA LYS A 89 2.89 -12.08 7.57
C LYS A 89 1.82 -13.16 7.42
N GLU A 90 0.53 -12.81 7.49
CA GLU A 90 -0.59 -13.74 7.26
C GLU A 90 -0.55 -14.41 5.89
N ARG A 91 -0.09 -13.68 4.86
CA ARG A 91 0.10 -14.20 3.50
C ARG A 91 1.43 -14.94 3.31
N ASN A 92 2.14 -15.23 4.40
CA ASN A 92 3.47 -15.87 4.40
C ASN A 92 4.50 -15.13 3.54
N ALA A 93 4.35 -13.81 3.40
CA ALA A 93 5.35 -12.99 2.73
C ALA A 93 6.61 -12.96 3.58
N ILE A 94 7.76 -13.13 2.92
CA ILE A 94 9.07 -13.06 3.58
C ILE A 94 9.55 -11.62 3.74
N MET A 95 8.95 -10.70 2.99
CA MET A 95 9.39 -9.31 2.88
C MET A 95 8.22 -8.43 2.53
N LEU A 96 8.21 -7.23 3.11
CA LEU A 96 7.33 -6.14 2.71
C LEU A 96 8.17 -4.95 2.21
N GLN A 97 7.80 -4.39 1.07
CA GLN A 97 8.51 -3.30 0.43
C GLN A 97 7.58 -2.14 0.09
N LEU A 98 8.13 -0.94 0.02
CA LEU A 98 7.46 0.25 -0.50
C LEU A 98 8.41 0.97 -1.44
N THR A 99 7.91 1.41 -2.59
CA THR A 99 8.60 2.37 -3.46
C THR A 99 7.91 3.73 -3.38
N SER A 100 8.68 4.82 -3.44
CA SER A 100 8.13 6.17 -3.37
C SER A 100 8.74 7.05 -4.45
N ASP A 101 7.90 7.84 -5.13
CA ASP A 101 8.34 8.81 -6.13
C ASP A 101 9.02 10.02 -5.46
N LYS A 102 10.15 10.42 -6.04
CA LYS A 102 11.16 11.42 -5.66
C LYS A 102 10.63 12.83 -5.36
N LYS A 103 9.34 13.11 -5.59
CA LYS A 103 8.77 14.47 -5.52
C LYS A 103 8.20 14.88 -4.15
N GLY A 104 8.19 13.97 -3.17
CA GLY A 104 7.58 14.20 -1.85
C GLY A 104 8.55 14.45 -0.69
N LEU A 105 9.78 13.96 -0.79
CA LEU A 105 10.82 14.06 0.25
C LEU A 105 12.16 14.32 -0.46
N GLY A 106 12.97 15.22 0.07
CA GLY A 106 14.24 15.64 -0.55
C GLY A 106 15.11 14.48 -1.01
N GLN A 107 15.76 14.68 -2.16
CA GLN A 107 16.64 13.79 -2.93
C GLN A 107 17.22 12.59 -2.18
N LEU A 108 16.55 11.43 -2.20
CA LEU A 108 17.06 10.06 -2.07
C LEU A 108 15.88 9.11 -2.42
N ASN A 109 16.10 8.07 -3.24
CA ASN A 109 15.07 7.04 -3.46
C ASN A 109 14.84 6.30 -2.14
N PHE A 110 13.76 6.61 -1.42
CA PHE A 110 13.46 5.96 -0.15
C PHE A 110 12.75 4.63 -0.42
N ILE A 111 13.53 3.55 -0.49
CA ILE A 111 13.01 2.18 -0.42
C ILE A 111 13.02 1.79 1.05
N LYS A 112 11.83 1.61 1.63
CA LYS A 112 11.72 1.02 2.97
C LYS A 112 11.43 -0.46 2.81
N ILE A 113 12.29 -1.28 3.41
CA ILE A 113 12.18 -2.73 3.39
C ILE A 113 12.00 -3.20 4.82
N TRP A 114 10.97 -4.01 5.03
CA TRP A 114 10.80 -4.77 6.25
C TRP A 114 11.12 -6.24 5.93
N ASP A 115 12.23 -6.73 6.49
CA ASP A 115 12.51 -8.17 6.51
C ASP A 115 11.62 -8.79 7.59
N LEU A 116 10.58 -9.50 7.15
CA LEU A 116 9.55 -10.01 8.04
C LEU A 116 10.06 -11.19 8.88
N LYS A 117 11.14 -11.86 8.46
CA LYS A 117 11.79 -12.94 9.24
C LYS A 117 12.59 -12.39 10.43
N LEU A 118 13.04 -11.14 10.37
CA LEU A 118 13.75 -10.48 11.47
C LEU A 118 12.81 -9.79 12.46
N LEU A 119 11.56 -9.53 12.04
CA LEU A 119 10.51 -8.88 12.84
C LEU A 119 9.62 -9.89 13.60
N THR A 120 10.08 -11.13 13.74
CA THR A 120 9.42 -12.22 14.48
C THR A 120 10.25 -12.69 15.69
N LYS A 121 11.28 -11.93 16.11
CA LYS A 121 11.93 -12.16 17.39
C LYS A 121 11.10 -11.48 18.50
N GLU A 122 10.16 -12.22 19.04
CA GLU A 122 9.69 -12.07 20.42
C GLU A 122 10.41 -13.09 21.30
#